data_AF-A0A662RW73-F1
#
_entry.id   AF-A0A662RW73-F1
#
_cell.length_a   1.000
_cell.length_b   1.000
_cell.length_c   1.000
_cell.angle_alpha   90.00
_cell.angle_beta   90.00
_cell.angle_gamma   90.00
#
_symmetry.space_group_name_H-M   'P 1'
#
loop_
_entity.id
_entity.type
_entity.pdbx_description
1 polymer ?
#
loop_
_entity_poly.entity_id
_entity_poly.type
_entity_poly.pdbx_seq_one_letter_code
_entity_poly.pdbx_strand_id
1 'polypeptide(L)'
;STAVYEGYFNMSHHKQGEYTITVRAHDKGGMSSQAELNFTYLPAVNLTVYDFAEGAGEDKWAYRRQHDEKPPSRNDVPGVSFSQPGYNLISEDDGRTAIDGTSKDGNYAIHRFNFKIKERVPDITRVEVLWKGLGTHITDERGATLYIWNFSSGAYDELDRGTDVFLTLHGNITENICNYIDDDGMLVVAVEQNSPQSRWFMFKLRSYIATDYICVNVSYIPHTVLNILDVKPTALIVRPGAEIRFDINVTNEGAPGTGYVNGTVVYPNGTKCDIGFERTEHMETGGTSTVYLHWTVPEDAPPGIYGFIASSWDRCNSGCDGLQDEVYLRKAFRVI
;
A
#
# COMPACT_ATOMS: atom_id res chain seq x y z
N SER A 1 6.04 41.24 -32.47
CA SER A 1 5.16 40.09 -32.73
C SER A 1 5.41 39.06 -31.65
N THR A 2 4.38 38.34 -31.20
CA THR A 2 4.53 37.22 -30.27
C THR A 2 4.39 35.94 -31.07
N ALA A 3 5.43 35.10 -31.07
CA ALA A 3 5.37 33.75 -31.59
C ALA A 3 5.22 32.80 -30.40
N VAL A 4 4.28 31.86 -30.47
CA VAL A 4 4.03 30.83 -29.45
C VAL A 4 4.51 29.50 -30.00
N TYR A 5 5.30 28.78 -29.21
CA TYR A 5 5.79 27.45 -29.54
C TYR A 5 5.31 26.48 -28.47
N GLU A 6 4.53 25.47 -28.86
CA GLU A 6 4.06 24.40 -27.99
C GLU A 6 4.78 23.10 -28.34
N GLY A 7 5.09 22.29 -27.34
CA GLY A 7 5.76 21.01 -27.50
C GLY A 7 5.45 20.08 -26.33
N TYR A 8 5.57 18.78 -26.57
CA TYR A 8 5.35 17.74 -25.57
C TYR A 8 6.58 16.85 -25.51
N PHE A 9 6.95 16.43 -24.30
CA PHE A 9 8.03 15.48 -24.06
C PHE A 9 7.42 14.16 -23.60
N ASN A 10 7.79 13.06 -24.24
CA ASN A 10 7.43 11.75 -23.73
C ASN A 10 8.35 11.41 -22.54
N MET A 11 7.79 11.45 -21.33
CA MET A 11 8.51 11.18 -20.09
C MET A 11 8.38 9.73 -19.62
N SER A 12 7.78 8.82 -20.39
CA SER A 12 7.45 7.43 -19.99
C SER A 12 8.65 6.58 -19.53
N HIS A 13 9.88 6.97 -19.88
CA HIS A 13 11.12 6.25 -19.49
C HIS A 13 12.05 7.09 -18.62
N HIS A 14 11.58 8.24 -18.14
CA HIS A 14 12.33 9.13 -17.27
C HIS A 14 12.06 8.79 -15.81
N LYS A 15 13.09 8.90 -14.96
CA LYS A 15 12.93 8.72 -13.50
C LYS A 15 12.17 9.90 -12.91
N GLN A 16 11.47 9.70 -11.79
CA GLN A 16 10.97 10.83 -11.01
C GLN A 16 12.13 11.77 -10.62
N GLY A 17 11.88 13.07 -10.56
CA GLY A 17 12.88 14.04 -10.12
C GLY A 17 12.70 15.43 -10.74
N GLU A 18 13.70 16.28 -10.48
CA GLU A 18 13.76 17.64 -11.02
C GLU A 18 14.32 17.63 -12.44
N TYR A 19 13.61 18.29 -13.34
CA TYR A 19 13.99 18.44 -14.74
C TYR A 19 14.04 19.92 -15.12
N THR A 20 15.04 20.27 -15.92
CA THR A 20 15.18 21.62 -16.49
C THR A 20 15.10 21.51 -18.01
N ILE A 21 14.21 22.31 -18.60
CA ILE A 21 14.12 22.50 -20.04
C ILE A 21 14.81 23.81 -20.38
N THR A 22 15.89 23.76 -21.15
CA THR A 22 16.54 24.96 -21.69
C THR A 22 16.13 25.17 -23.14
N VAL A 23 15.48 26.28 -23.43
CA VAL A 23 15.12 26.69 -24.80
C VAL A 23 16.11 27.75 -25.27
N ARG A 24 16.80 27.50 -26.39
CA ARG A 24 17.75 28.44 -27.00
C ARG A 24 17.21 28.90 -28.35
N ALA A 25 17.12 30.20 -28.54
CA ALA A 25 16.72 30.82 -29.80
C ALA A 25 17.93 31.48 -30.45
N HIS A 26 18.11 31.26 -31.75
CA HIS A 26 19.13 31.90 -32.57
C HIS A 26 18.50 32.38 -33.88
N ASP A 27 18.74 33.62 -34.27
CA ASP A 27 18.36 34.12 -35.59
C ASP A 27 19.57 34.16 -36.54
N LYS A 28 19.28 34.32 -37.84
CA LYS A 28 20.31 34.43 -38.89
C LYS A 28 21.12 35.73 -38.80
N GLY A 29 20.62 36.73 -38.07
CA GLY A 29 21.24 38.05 -37.86
C GLY A 29 22.18 38.11 -36.64
N GLY A 30 22.32 37.01 -35.89
CA GLY A 30 23.19 36.90 -34.72
C GLY A 30 22.52 37.19 -33.37
N MET A 31 21.22 37.46 -33.33
CA MET A 31 20.47 37.53 -32.07
C MET A 31 20.34 36.15 -31.46
N SER A 32 20.55 36.07 -30.16
CA SER A 32 20.31 34.85 -29.39
C SER A 32 19.67 35.16 -28.04
N SER A 33 18.86 34.22 -27.57
CA SER A 33 18.25 34.28 -26.24
C SER A 33 18.11 32.86 -25.68
N GLN A 34 18.04 32.75 -24.37
CA GLN A 34 17.75 31.49 -23.70
C GLN A 34 16.69 31.68 -22.62
N ALA A 35 15.90 30.65 -22.38
CA ALA A 35 14.96 30.55 -21.27
C ALA A 35 15.04 29.16 -20.65
N GLU A 36 14.76 29.08 -19.36
CA GLU A 36 14.73 27.83 -18.61
C GLU A 36 13.37 27.64 -17.94
N LEU A 37 12.89 26.41 -17.95
CA LEU A 37 11.71 25.98 -17.19
C LEU A 37 12.10 24.78 -16.34
N ASN A 38 11.97 24.93 -15.03
CA ASN A 38 12.17 23.84 -14.07
C ASN A 38 10.82 23.21 -13.73
N PHE A 39 10.77 21.88 -13.69
CA PHE A 39 9.59 21.14 -13.27
C PHE A 39 9.98 19.83 -12.58
N THR A 40 9.13 19.37 -11.67
CA THR A 40 9.27 18.06 -11.03
C THR A 40 8.42 17.04 -11.79
N TYR A 41 9.04 15.94 -12.22
CA TYR A 41 8.34 14.77 -12.72
C TYR A 41 8.07 13.81 -11.57
N LEU A 42 6.80 13.56 -11.26
CA LEU A 42 6.35 12.67 -10.18
C LEU A 42 5.70 11.42 -10.76
N PRO A 43 5.73 10.28 -10.05
CA PRO A 43 5.03 9.08 -10.47
C PRO A 43 3.52 9.32 -10.47
N ALA A 44 2.81 8.60 -11.34
CA ALA A 44 1.36 8.57 -11.30
C ALA A 44 0.91 7.99 -9.94
N VAL A 45 0.11 8.75 -9.20
CA VAL A 45 -0.50 8.31 -7.95
C VAL A 45 -1.92 7.87 -8.24
N ASN A 46 -2.23 6.62 -7.91
CA ASN A 46 -3.59 6.09 -7.96
C ASN A 46 -4.27 6.30 -6.61
N LEU A 47 -5.61 6.31 -6.63
CA LEU A 47 -6.45 6.43 -5.46
C LEU A 47 -7.49 5.31 -5.46
N THR A 48 -7.54 4.53 -4.38
CA THR A 48 -8.62 3.59 -4.09
C THR A 48 -9.44 4.13 -2.92
N VAL A 49 -10.77 4.10 -3.06
CA VAL A 49 -11.71 4.52 -2.01
C VAL A 49 -12.30 3.27 -1.37
N TYR A 50 -12.18 3.16 -0.05
CA TYR A 50 -12.75 2.11 0.77
C TYR A 50 -13.87 2.69 1.63
N ASP A 51 -15.12 2.43 1.27
CA ASP A 51 -16.32 2.80 2.03
C ASP A 51 -17.29 1.63 2.15
N PHE A 52 -18.49 1.82 2.69
CA PHE A 52 -19.48 0.75 2.86
C PHE A 52 -20.50 0.64 1.72
N ALA A 53 -20.28 1.30 0.58
CA ALA A 53 -21.16 1.20 -0.59
C ALA A 53 -21.15 -0.22 -1.19
N GLU A 54 -19.97 -0.86 -1.20
CA GLU A 54 -19.75 -2.22 -1.72
C GLU A 54 -18.86 -3.04 -0.77
N GLY A 55 -19.03 -4.37 -0.76
CA GLY A 55 -18.16 -5.30 0.01
C GLY A 55 -18.37 -5.31 1.54
N ALA A 56 -19.43 -4.65 2.03
CA ALA A 56 -19.76 -4.64 3.45
C ALA A 56 -20.03 -6.07 3.99
N GLY A 57 -19.31 -6.44 5.05
CA GLY A 57 -19.33 -7.77 5.66
C GLY A 57 -18.30 -8.75 5.08
N GLU A 58 -17.59 -8.39 4.01
CA GLU A 58 -16.59 -9.25 3.34
C GLU A 58 -15.18 -8.69 3.49
N ASP A 59 -14.86 -7.60 2.79
CA ASP A 59 -13.55 -6.93 2.84
C ASP A 59 -13.56 -5.69 3.76
N LYS A 60 -14.74 -5.31 4.24
CA LYS A 60 -14.95 -4.19 5.18
C LYS A 60 -16.03 -4.54 6.18
N TRP A 61 -15.81 -4.33 7.48
CA TRP A 61 -16.82 -4.61 8.50
C TRP A 61 -16.73 -3.67 9.69
N ALA A 62 -17.77 -3.63 10.53
CA ALA A 62 -17.88 -2.65 11.59
C ALA A 62 -18.45 -3.25 12.86
N TYR A 63 -18.11 -2.62 13.99
CA TYR A 63 -18.55 -2.95 15.32
C TYR A 63 -19.07 -1.70 16.03
N ARG A 64 -20.02 -1.89 16.94
CA ARG A 64 -20.80 -0.82 17.58
C ARG A 64 -20.90 -0.98 19.07
N ARG A 65 -21.55 0.02 19.67
CA ARG A 65 -22.24 0.04 20.96
C ARG A 65 -21.52 0.89 21.99
N GLN A 66 -20.62 0.31 22.77
CA GLN A 66 -20.00 1.00 23.89
C GLN A 66 -18.75 0.31 24.45
N HIS A 67 -17.89 1.08 25.11
CA HIS A 67 -16.76 0.62 25.92
C HIS A 67 -16.53 1.56 27.11
N ASP A 68 -15.67 1.22 28.07
CA ASP A 68 -15.41 1.91 29.35
C ASP A 68 -13.98 2.47 29.47
N GLU A 69 -13.23 2.51 28.37
CA GLU A 69 -11.91 3.13 28.26
C GLU A 69 -11.83 3.93 26.96
N LYS A 70 -11.24 5.12 27.00
CA LYS A 70 -11.08 6.01 25.84
C LYS A 70 -9.61 6.45 25.66
N PRO A 71 -8.97 6.17 24.51
CA PRO A 71 -9.42 5.20 23.50
C PRO A 71 -9.40 3.77 24.06
N PRO A 72 -10.03 2.79 23.39
CA PRO A 72 -9.93 1.40 23.81
C PRO A 72 -8.47 0.90 23.85
N SER A 73 -8.10 0.10 24.84
CA SER A 73 -6.74 -0.48 24.92
C SER A 73 -6.47 -1.62 23.91
N ARG A 74 -7.49 -2.06 23.17
CA ARG A 74 -7.41 -3.16 22.19
C ARG A 74 -8.22 -2.86 20.94
N ASN A 75 -7.75 -3.32 19.79
CA ASN A 75 -8.46 -3.19 18.51
C ASN A 75 -9.60 -4.18 18.29
N ASP A 76 -9.89 -5.07 19.26
CA ASP A 76 -11.06 -5.96 19.24
C ASP A 76 -12.24 -5.42 20.06
N VAL A 77 -12.13 -4.19 20.57
CA VAL A 77 -13.20 -3.45 21.26
C VAL A 77 -13.73 -2.29 20.38
N PRO A 78 -15.06 -2.05 20.30
CA PRO A 78 -16.15 -2.89 20.80
C PRO A 78 -16.32 -4.18 19.97
N GLY A 79 -16.97 -5.19 20.52
CA GLY A 79 -17.14 -6.50 19.88
C GLY A 79 -18.50 -6.78 19.25
N VAL A 80 -19.46 -5.85 19.30
CA VAL A 80 -20.82 -6.08 18.76
C VAL A 80 -20.84 -5.72 17.27
N SER A 81 -20.96 -6.69 16.38
CA SER A 81 -20.97 -6.44 14.93
C SER A 81 -22.16 -5.60 14.48
N PHE A 82 -21.95 -4.80 13.43
CA PHE A 82 -23.03 -4.22 12.63
C PHE A 82 -23.85 -5.32 11.95
N SER A 83 -25.13 -5.04 11.75
CA SER A 83 -26.02 -5.86 10.92
C SER A 83 -26.15 -5.24 9.53
N GLN A 84 -26.73 -5.97 8.57
CA GLN A 84 -26.97 -5.44 7.22
C GLN A 84 -27.73 -4.10 7.20
N PRO A 85 -28.81 -3.90 7.99
CA PRO A 85 -29.43 -2.58 8.09
C PRO A 85 -28.50 -1.49 8.62
N GLY A 86 -27.54 -1.83 9.48
CA GLY A 86 -26.52 -0.89 9.94
C GLY A 86 -25.57 -0.48 8.83
N TYR A 87 -25.14 -1.42 7.98
CA TYR A 87 -24.31 -1.10 6.81
C TYR A 87 -25.04 -0.21 5.81
N ASN A 88 -26.32 -0.48 5.55
CA ASN A 88 -27.14 0.35 4.65
C ASN A 88 -27.33 1.80 5.16
N LEU A 89 -27.08 2.07 6.45
CA LEU A 89 -27.14 3.42 7.02
C LEU A 89 -25.81 4.16 6.97
N ILE A 90 -24.72 3.48 6.57
CA ILE A 90 -23.38 4.06 6.49
C ILE A 90 -22.74 3.93 5.11
N SER A 91 -23.50 3.43 4.13
CA SER A 91 -23.03 3.13 2.78
C SER A 91 -22.92 4.34 1.88
N GLU A 92 -23.61 5.43 2.21
CA GLU A 92 -23.68 6.66 1.43
C GLU A 92 -23.67 7.87 2.38
N ASP A 93 -23.16 9.02 1.92
CA ASP A 93 -23.38 10.30 2.61
C ASP A 93 -24.75 10.85 2.22
N ASP A 94 -25.80 10.40 2.93
CA ASP A 94 -27.20 10.74 2.65
C ASP A 94 -27.94 11.36 3.85
N GLY A 95 -27.26 11.51 4.99
CA GLY A 95 -27.81 12.06 6.22
C GLY A 95 -28.60 11.05 7.06
N ARG A 96 -28.74 9.81 6.61
CA ARG A 96 -29.18 8.71 7.48
C ARG A 96 -28.01 8.28 8.34
N THR A 97 -28.29 7.74 9.52
CA THR A 97 -27.21 7.37 10.43
C THR A 97 -27.46 6.06 11.15
N ALA A 98 -26.41 5.26 11.29
CA ALA A 98 -26.37 4.21 12.29
C ALA A 98 -26.10 4.87 13.65
N ILE A 99 -27.03 4.73 14.60
CA ILE A 99 -26.96 5.37 15.92
C ILE A 99 -26.73 4.32 17.01
N ASP A 100 -25.82 4.61 17.92
CA ASP A 100 -25.63 3.87 19.16
C ASP A 100 -25.61 4.80 20.37
N GLY A 101 -26.20 4.31 21.46
CA GLY A 101 -26.20 4.97 22.74
C GLY A 101 -25.79 3.98 23.82
N THR A 102 -25.12 4.51 24.83
CA THR A 102 -24.67 3.72 25.96
C THR A 102 -25.83 3.25 26.86
N SER A 103 -25.57 2.20 27.62
CA SER A 103 -26.49 1.62 28.58
C SER A 103 -25.91 1.50 30.00
N LYS A 104 -24.63 1.82 30.19
CA LYS A 104 -23.88 1.71 31.46
C LYS A 104 -23.14 3.01 31.75
N ASP A 105 -23.09 3.40 33.02
CA ASP A 105 -22.37 4.59 33.46
C ASP A 105 -20.86 4.36 33.33
N GLY A 106 -20.12 5.39 32.94
CA GLY A 106 -18.69 5.31 32.64
C GLY A 106 -18.37 4.86 31.21
N ASN A 107 -19.35 4.37 30.45
CA ASN A 107 -19.12 3.93 29.09
C ASN A 107 -19.25 5.05 28.06
N TYR A 108 -18.45 5.00 27.00
CA TYR A 108 -18.51 5.85 25.81
C TYR A 108 -19.25 5.12 24.68
N ALA A 109 -20.02 5.85 23.87
CA ALA A 109 -20.55 5.32 22.62
C ALA A 109 -19.45 5.31 21.55
N ILE A 110 -19.30 4.19 20.84
CA ILE A 110 -18.20 3.96 19.90
C ILE A 110 -18.64 3.12 18.70
N HIS A 111 -18.12 3.47 17.52
CA HIS A 111 -18.08 2.61 16.34
C HIS A 111 -16.63 2.30 15.97
N ARG A 112 -16.36 1.07 15.53
CA ARG A 112 -15.07 0.65 14.98
C ARG A 112 -15.28 0.08 13.58
N PHE A 113 -14.38 0.42 12.68
CA PHE A 113 -14.42 0.04 11.27
C PHE A 113 -13.11 -0.65 10.91
N ASN A 114 -13.24 -1.76 10.20
CA ASN A 114 -12.14 -2.58 9.72
C ASN A 114 -12.18 -2.57 8.20
N PHE A 115 -11.03 -2.32 7.58
CA PHE A 115 -10.87 -2.25 6.13
C PHE A 115 -9.73 -3.16 5.68
N LYS A 116 -10.00 -4.05 4.72
CA LYS A 116 -8.98 -4.86 4.06
C LYS A 116 -8.41 -4.09 2.88
N ILE A 117 -7.25 -3.49 3.08
CA ILE A 117 -6.50 -2.75 2.06
C ILE A 117 -5.83 -3.76 1.13
N LYS A 118 -6.12 -3.65 -0.17
CA LYS A 118 -5.63 -4.53 -1.23
C LYS A 118 -4.28 -4.07 -1.79
N GLU A 119 -4.02 -2.77 -1.70
CA GLU A 119 -2.74 -2.20 -2.09
C GLU A 119 -1.62 -2.72 -1.20
N ARG A 120 -0.47 -2.95 -1.81
CA ARG A 120 0.72 -3.37 -1.09
C ARG A 120 1.24 -2.19 -0.27
N VAL A 121 1.40 -2.41 1.03
CA VAL A 121 1.69 -1.35 2.03
C VAL A 121 2.89 -0.44 1.68
N PRO A 122 4.05 -0.95 1.20
CA PRO A 122 5.19 -0.09 0.83
C PRO A 122 4.93 0.87 -0.33
N ASP A 123 3.91 0.63 -1.15
CA ASP A 123 3.55 1.51 -2.27
C ASP A 123 2.55 2.59 -1.89
N ILE A 124 1.92 2.44 -0.72
CA ILE A 124 0.96 3.41 -0.20
C ILE A 124 1.74 4.65 0.22
N THR A 125 1.40 5.79 -0.37
CA THR A 125 2.00 7.09 -0.09
C THR A 125 1.17 7.91 0.87
N ARG A 126 -0.14 7.62 0.96
CA ARG A 126 -1.04 8.34 1.84
C ARG A 126 -2.28 7.51 2.19
N VAL A 127 -2.71 7.61 3.43
CA VAL A 127 -4.00 7.12 3.91
C VAL A 127 -4.77 8.30 4.48
N GLU A 128 -5.94 8.61 3.91
CA GLU A 128 -6.85 9.63 4.43
C GLU A 128 -8.12 8.97 4.94
N VAL A 129 -8.50 9.27 6.17
CA VAL A 129 -9.73 8.77 6.79
C VAL A 129 -10.71 9.93 6.91
N LEU A 130 -11.92 9.76 6.38
CA LEU A 130 -13.00 10.72 6.56
C LEU A 130 -14.13 10.03 7.29
N TRP A 131 -14.60 10.64 8.38
CA TRP A 131 -15.81 10.23 9.06
C TRP A 131 -16.78 11.38 9.16
N LYS A 132 -18.04 11.13 8.84
CA LYS A 132 -19.14 12.07 8.99
C LYS A 132 -20.19 11.48 9.92
N GLY A 133 -20.65 12.28 10.86
CA GLY A 133 -21.68 11.85 11.77
C GLY A 133 -21.96 12.85 12.87
N LEU A 134 -22.38 12.32 14.01
CA LEU A 134 -22.63 13.12 15.20
C LEU A 134 -22.18 12.43 16.49
N GLY A 135 -21.75 13.23 17.45
CA GLY A 135 -21.48 12.82 18.82
C GLY A 135 -22.22 13.74 19.77
N THR A 136 -23.05 13.19 20.66
CA THR A 136 -23.83 14.04 21.57
C THR A 136 -23.86 13.49 22.99
N HIS A 137 -23.78 14.45 23.92
CA HIS A 137 -24.00 14.29 25.33
C HIS A 137 -24.82 15.49 25.82
N ILE A 138 -25.70 15.26 26.80
CA ILE A 138 -26.68 16.28 27.19
C ILE A 138 -26.08 17.37 28.11
N THR A 139 -25.11 17.05 28.96
CA THR A 139 -24.48 17.99 29.90
C THR A 139 -22.98 18.13 29.76
N ASP A 140 -22.34 17.13 29.16
CA ASP A 140 -20.88 17.02 29.10
C ASP A 140 -20.44 17.29 27.66
N GLU A 141 -19.14 17.20 27.40
CA GLU A 141 -18.58 17.56 26.11
C GLU A 141 -19.17 16.71 24.97
N ARG A 142 -19.65 17.42 23.95
CA ARG A 142 -20.24 16.86 22.73
C ARG A 142 -19.15 16.55 21.71
N GLY A 143 -19.57 16.02 20.57
CA GLY A 143 -18.69 15.61 19.49
C GLY A 143 -18.03 14.27 19.73
N ALA A 144 -17.00 14.02 18.93
CA ALA A 144 -16.34 12.73 18.82
C ALA A 144 -14.85 12.90 18.53
N THR A 145 -14.11 11.81 18.71
CA THR A 145 -12.70 11.67 18.38
C THR A 145 -12.53 10.51 17.40
N LEU A 146 -11.76 10.75 16.34
CA LEU A 146 -11.36 9.77 15.32
C LEU A 146 -9.99 9.22 15.68
N TYR A 147 -9.87 7.90 15.68
CA TYR A 147 -8.66 7.16 16.02
C TYR A 147 -8.31 6.15 14.94
N ILE A 148 -7.03 5.79 14.85
CA ILE A 148 -6.51 4.68 14.05
C ILE A 148 -5.65 3.75 14.90
N TRP A 149 -5.76 2.45 14.68
CA TRP A 149 -4.96 1.48 15.42
C TRP A 149 -3.54 1.43 14.86
N ASN A 150 -2.56 1.58 15.75
CA ASN A 150 -1.16 1.41 15.45
C ASN A 150 -0.71 0.01 15.92
N PHE A 151 -0.50 -0.89 14.97
CA PHE A 151 -0.05 -2.26 15.20
C PHE A 151 1.36 -2.33 15.80
N SER A 152 2.20 -1.33 15.56
CA SER A 152 3.56 -1.30 16.12
C SER A 152 3.57 -0.92 17.60
N SER A 153 2.73 0.03 18.02
CA SER A 153 2.62 0.42 19.43
C SER A 153 1.63 -0.43 20.21
N GLY A 154 0.68 -1.10 19.52
CA GLY A 154 -0.42 -1.82 20.15
C GLY A 154 -1.42 -0.89 20.83
N ALA A 155 -1.62 0.32 20.29
CA ALA A 155 -2.53 1.34 20.81
C ALA A 155 -3.18 2.15 19.69
N TYR A 156 -4.24 2.90 20.02
CA TYR A 156 -4.84 3.86 19.10
C TYR A 156 -4.09 5.20 19.11
N ASP A 157 -3.83 5.74 17.92
CA ASP A 157 -3.38 7.11 17.71
C ASP A 157 -4.59 8.01 17.35
N GLU A 158 -4.66 9.21 17.91
CA GLU A 158 -5.69 10.20 17.60
C GLU A 158 -5.40 10.86 16.25
N LEU A 159 -6.39 10.86 15.36
CA LEU A 159 -6.31 11.49 14.05
C LEU A 159 -6.94 12.88 14.05
N ASP A 160 -8.12 13.00 14.65
CA ASP A 160 -8.88 14.25 14.68
C ASP A 160 -9.93 14.24 15.81
N ARG A 161 -10.37 15.43 16.22
CA ARG A 161 -11.34 15.61 17.30
C ARG A 161 -12.17 16.88 17.12
N GLY A 162 -13.48 16.74 17.31
CA GLY A 162 -14.41 17.87 17.26
C GLY A 162 -15.36 17.85 18.45
N THR A 163 -15.89 19.02 18.80
CA THR A 163 -16.82 19.21 19.94
C THR A 163 -18.24 19.60 19.52
N ASP A 164 -18.47 19.80 18.21
CA ASP A 164 -19.81 20.05 17.66
C ASP A 164 -20.66 18.78 17.69
N VAL A 165 -21.99 18.94 17.65
CA VAL A 165 -22.90 17.80 17.59
C VAL A 165 -22.72 17.07 16.27
N PHE A 166 -22.86 17.78 15.15
CA PHE A 166 -22.65 17.27 13.80
C PHE A 166 -21.27 17.70 13.35
N LEU A 167 -20.46 16.76 12.90
CA LEU A 167 -19.07 17.02 12.55
C LEU A 167 -18.58 16.07 11.47
N THR A 168 -17.61 16.56 10.70
CA THR A 168 -16.78 15.76 9.80
C THR A 168 -15.38 15.76 10.40
N LEU A 169 -14.81 14.57 10.58
CA LEU A 169 -13.47 14.37 11.10
C LEU A 169 -12.56 13.83 9.99
N HIS A 170 -11.32 14.30 9.96
CA HIS A 170 -10.35 13.98 8.92
C HIS A 170 -9.00 13.54 9.51
N GLY A 171 -8.57 12.32 9.20
CA GLY A 171 -7.20 11.86 9.43
C GLY A 171 -6.39 11.85 8.14
N ASN A 172 -5.12 12.23 8.20
CA ASN A 172 -4.18 12.14 7.08
C ASN A 172 -2.84 11.57 7.56
N ILE A 173 -2.45 10.43 6.99
CA ILE A 173 -1.21 9.72 7.31
C ILE A 173 -0.35 9.63 6.05
N THR A 174 0.84 10.22 6.10
CA THR A 174 1.82 10.21 5.00
C THR A 174 3.15 9.57 5.38
N GLU A 175 3.31 9.16 6.64
CA GLU A 175 4.55 8.61 7.18
C GLU A 175 4.23 7.37 8.04
N ASN A 176 5.20 6.44 8.11
CA ASN A 176 5.10 5.21 8.90
C ASN A 176 3.80 4.42 8.67
N ILE A 177 3.32 4.37 7.42
CA ILE A 177 2.03 3.75 7.05
C ILE A 177 1.99 2.26 7.43
N CYS A 178 3.13 1.58 7.39
CA CYS A 178 3.26 0.18 7.84
C CYS A 178 2.95 -0.04 9.32
N ASN A 179 2.89 1.02 10.15
CA ASN A 179 2.47 0.88 11.54
C ASN A 179 0.95 0.71 11.66
N TYR A 180 0.16 1.12 10.65
CA TYR A 180 -1.30 1.21 10.73
C TYR A 180 -2.03 0.17 9.88
N ILE A 181 -1.30 -0.58 9.07
CA ILE A 181 -1.82 -1.67 8.24
C ILE A 181 -1.00 -2.91 8.56
N ASP A 182 -1.65 -3.98 9.03
CA ASP A 182 -0.95 -5.24 9.35
C ASP A 182 -0.50 -6.01 8.10
N ASP A 183 0.23 -7.11 8.30
CA ASP A 183 0.75 -7.97 7.22
C ASP A 183 -0.36 -8.57 6.35
N ASP A 184 -1.56 -8.68 6.90
CA ASP A 184 -2.76 -9.14 6.21
C ASP A 184 -3.44 -7.99 5.45
N GLY A 185 -3.00 -6.74 5.56
CA GLY A 185 -3.65 -5.59 4.93
C GLY A 185 -4.81 -5.01 5.74
N MET A 186 -4.94 -5.35 7.03
CA MET A 186 -6.00 -4.84 7.90
C MET A 186 -5.69 -3.42 8.38
N LEU A 187 -6.61 -2.50 8.16
CA LEU A 187 -6.62 -1.17 8.76
C LEU A 187 -7.83 -1.05 9.70
N VAL A 188 -7.61 -0.54 10.92
CA VAL A 188 -8.66 -0.40 11.95
C VAL A 188 -8.81 1.05 12.39
N VAL A 189 -10.02 1.57 12.27
CA VAL A 189 -10.39 2.94 12.65
C VAL A 189 -11.47 2.88 13.73
N ALA A 190 -11.43 3.79 14.69
CA ALA A 190 -12.50 3.94 15.68
C ALA A 190 -12.97 5.39 15.76
N VAL A 191 -14.27 5.58 16.01
CA VAL A 191 -14.85 6.88 16.32
C VAL A 191 -15.66 6.78 17.60
N GLU A 192 -15.31 7.62 18.55
CA GLU A 192 -15.82 7.54 19.92
C GLU A 192 -16.28 8.89 20.42
N GLN A 193 -17.44 8.93 21.08
CA GLN A 193 -17.99 10.14 21.68
C GLN A 193 -17.01 10.73 22.72
N ASN A 194 -16.98 12.05 22.88
CA ASN A 194 -16.05 12.72 23.81
C ASN A 194 -16.30 12.44 25.30
N SER A 195 -17.54 12.15 25.69
CA SER A 195 -17.92 11.96 27.08
C SER A 195 -18.47 10.55 27.35
N PRO A 196 -18.22 9.98 28.53
CA PRO A 196 -18.88 8.76 28.92
C PRO A 196 -20.31 9.08 29.36
N GLN A 197 -21.16 8.06 29.41
CA GLN A 197 -22.42 8.11 30.12
C GLN A 197 -22.15 8.49 31.57
N SER A 198 -22.81 9.54 32.02
CA SER A 198 -22.80 9.94 33.42
C SER A 198 -24.19 9.82 34.03
N ARG A 199 -24.22 9.77 35.36
CA ARG A 199 -25.47 9.75 36.11
C ARG A 199 -25.54 10.97 37.00
N TRP A 200 -26.58 11.77 36.78
CA TRP A 200 -26.87 12.89 37.66
C TRP A 200 -28.21 12.66 38.33
N PHE A 201 -28.16 12.43 39.64
CA PHE A 201 -29.32 12.02 40.44
C PHE A 201 -30.02 10.77 39.85
N MET A 202 -31.29 10.87 39.45
CA MET A 202 -32.06 9.80 38.81
C MET A 202 -31.96 9.82 37.26
N PHE A 203 -31.26 10.79 36.67
CA PHE A 203 -31.16 10.93 35.22
C PHE A 203 -29.91 10.23 34.67
N LYS A 204 -30.11 9.42 33.62
CA LYS A 204 -29.04 8.84 32.82
C LYS A 204 -28.70 9.81 31.69
N LEU A 205 -27.51 10.38 31.74
CA LEU A 205 -26.97 11.28 30.74
C LEU A 205 -26.15 10.41 29.80
N ARG A 206 -26.74 10.02 28.68
CA ARG A 206 -26.15 9.00 27.79
C ARG A 206 -25.15 9.63 26.83
N SER A 207 -24.11 8.85 26.56
CA SER A 207 -23.21 9.07 25.43
C SER A 207 -23.87 8.48 24.18
N TYR A 208 -23.91 9.26 23.10
CA TYR A 208 -24.45 8.85 21.81
C TYR A 208 -23.47 9.16 20.69
N ILE A 209 -23.30 8.20 19.78
CA ILE A 209 -22.58 8.35 18.53
C ILE A 209 -23.51 7.95 17.39
N ALA A 210 -23.41 8.64 16.26
CA ALA A 210 -24.01 8.19 15.02
C ALA A 210 -23.08 8.40 13.85
N THR A 211 -23.04 7.44 12.93
CA THR A 211 -22.25 7.52 11.70
C THR A 211 -23.19 7.62 10.53
N ASP A 212 -22.95 8.62 9.69
CA ASP A 212 -23.59 8.84 8.38
C ASP A 212 -22.74 8.18 7.30
N TYR A 213 -21.45 8.49 7.29
CA TYR A 213 -20.53 7.97 6.28
C TYR A 213 -19.13 7.84 6.84
N ILE A 214 -18.40 6.83 6.35
CA ILE A 214 -16.96 6.71 6.58
C ILE A 214 -16.29 6.18 5.31
N CYS A 215 -15.17 6.79 4.95
CA CYS A 215 -14.31 6.27 3.91
C CYS A 215 -12.82 6.35 4.29
N VAL A 216 -12.06 5.45 3.68
CA VAL A 216 -10.60 5.45 3.70
C VAL A 216 -10.10 5.57 2.27
N ASN A 217 -9.41 6.66 2.00
CA ASN A 217 -8.79 6.97 0.72
C ASN A 217 -7.32 6.54 0.78
N VAL A 218 -6.95 5.56 -0.03
CA VAL A 218 -5.58 5.03 -0.12
C VAL A 218 -4.95 5.53 -1.40
N SER A 219 -3.96 6.41 -1.27
CA SER A 219 -3.14 6.88 -2.39
C SER A 219 -1.88 6.04 -2.47
N TYR A 220 -1.54 5.55 -3.66
CA TYR A 220 -0.40 4.65 -3.84
C TYR A 220 0.26 4.83 -5.20
N ILE A 221 1.52 4.41 -5.31
CA ILE A 221 2.25 4.36 -6.57
C ILE A 221 2.14 2.93 -7.11
N PRO A 222 1.45 2.69 -8.24
CA PRO A 222 1.37 1.36 -8.81
C PRO A 222 2.78 0.82 -9.13
N HIS A 223 3.03 -0.45 -8.79
CA HIS A 223 4.32 -1.10 -9.04
C HIS A 223 4.19 -2.29 -10.00
N THR A 224 5.30 -2.63 -10.63
CA THR A 224 5.44 -3.81 -11.51
C THR A 224 5.50 -5.07 -10.65
N VAL A 225 4.73 -6.09 -11.02
CA VAL A 225 4.71 -7.40 -10.34
C VAL A 225 5.19 -8.45 -11.33
N LEU A 226 6.41 -8.96 -11.14
CA LEU A 226 7.01 -9.95 -12.02
C LEU A 226 6.82 -11.37 -11.49
N ASN A 227 6.12 -12.20 -12.26
CA ASN A 227 6.02 -13.63 -12.00
C ASN A 227 6.94 -14.39 -12.97
N ILE A 228 7.63 -15.41 -12.45
CA ILE A 228 8.55 -16.25 -13.22
C ILE A 228 7.75 -17.41 -13.82
N LEU A 229 7.66 -17.43 -15.14
CA LEU A 229 6.92 -18.46 -15.87
C LEU A 229 7.75 -19.72 -16.09
N ASP A 230 9.03 -19.55 -16.43
CA ASP A 230 9.91 -20.65 -16.83
C ASP A 230 11.38 -20.23 -16.75
N VAL A 231 12.26 -21.20 -16.51
CA VAL A 231 13.71 -20.99 -16.47
C VAL A 231 14.40 -22.11 -17.24
N LYS A 232 15.21 -21.73 -18.23
CA LYS A 232 15.89 -22.68 -19.12
C LYS A 232 17.40 -22.40 -19.19
N PRO A 233 18.27 -23.33 -18.75
CA PRO A 233 19.69 -23.21 -19.02
C PRO A 233 19.99 -23.47 -20.51
N THR A 234 20.97 -22.78 -21.06
CA THR A 234 21.43 -22.99 -22.45
C THR A 234 22.14 -24.33 -22.65
N ALA A 235 22.61 -24.96 -21.58
CA ALA A 235 23.26 -26.27 -21.61
C ALA A 235 22.88 -27.11 -20.38
N LEU A 236 22.64 -28.40 -20.59
CA LEU A 236 22.34 -29.37 -19.51
C LEU A 236 23.59 -30.11 -19.02
N ILE A 237 24.69 -30.06 -19.78
CA ILE A 237 25.98 -30.68 -19.45
C ILE A 237 27.09 -29.69 -19.81
N VAL A 238 27.94 -29.33 -18.84
CA VAL A 238 29.01 -28.35 -18.98
C VAL A 238 30.31 -28.84 -18.32
N ARG A 239 31.43 -28.20 -18.65
CA ARG A 239 32.74 -28.44 -18.01
C ARG A 239 33.10 -27.24 -17.12
N PRO A 240 34.00 -27.40 -16.14
CA PRO A 240 34.63 -26.27 -15.47
C PRO A 240 35.19 -25.25 -16.46
N GLY A 241 35.08 -23.97 -16.14
CA GLY A 241 35.47 -22.84 -17.00
C GLY A 241 34.45 -22.47 -18.10
N ALA A 242 33.40 -23.28 -18.33
CA ALA A 242 32.39 -22.97 -19.32
C ALA A 242 31.43 -21.87 -18.85
N GLU A 243 30.96 -21.04 -19.78
CA GLU A 243 29.86 -20.11 -19.53
C GLU A 243 28.51 -20.80 -19.77
N ILE A 244 27.57 -20.62 -18.84
CA ILE A 244 26.18 -21.02 -18.96
C ILE A 244 25.29 -19.79 -18.85
N ARG A 245 24.23 -19.75 -19.64
CA ARG A 245 23.20 -18.71 -19.58
C ARG A 245 21.88 -19.34 -19.17
N PHE A 246 21.12 -18.63 -18.34
CA PHE A 246 19.78 -18.99 -17.92
C PHE A 246 18.80 -18.01 -18.56
N ASP A 247 17.89 -18.55 -19.37
CA ASP A 247 16.81 -17.81 -20.02
C ASP A 247 15.60 -17.89 -19.09
N ILE A 248 15.26 -16.77 -18.45
CA ILE A 248 14.20 -16.66 -17.43
C ILE A 248 13.04 -15.89 -18.03
N ASN A 249 11.94 -16.60 -18.32
CA ASN A 249 10.73 -16.01 -18.86
C ASN A 249 9.89 -15.46 -17.71
N VAL A 250 9.53 -14.19 -17.81
CA VAL A 250 8.73 -13.48 -16.81
C VAL A 250 7.50 -12.85 -17.45
N THR A 251 6.45 -12.65 -16.64
CA THR A 251 5.27 -11.84 -16.98
C THR A 251 5.12 -10.70 -15.98
N ASN A 252 4.65 -9.54 -16.45
CA ASN A 252 4.26 -8.44 -15.58
C ASN A 252 2.75 -8.49 -15.33
N GLU A 253 2.32 -8.79 -14.12
CA GLU A 253 0.90 -8.77 -13.71
C GLU A 253 0.51 -7.48 -12.98
N GLY A 254 1.50 -6.60 -12.72
CA GLY A 254 1.30 -5.31 -12.06
C GLY A 254 1.20 -4.15 -13.04
N ALA A 255 1.58 -2.97 -12.57
CA ALA A 255 1.62 -1.76 -13.39
C ALA A 255 2.77 -1.79 -14.41
N PRO A 256 2.65 -1.05 -15.53
CA PRO A 256 3.73 -0.94 -16.50
C PRO A 256 5.02 -0.43 -15.86
N GLY A 257 6.14 -1.08 -16.16
CA GLY A 257 7.42 -0.72 -15.56
C GLY A 257 8.51 -1.74 -15.78
N THR A 258 9.58 -1.64 -15.01
CA THR A 258 10.71 -2.59 -15.03
C THR A 258 10.76 -3.33 -13.71
N GLY A 259 11.12 -4.62 -13.73
CA GLY A 259 11.46 -5.34 -12.51
C GLY A 259 12.85 -5.96 -12.58
N TYR A 260 13.21 -6.69 -11.53
CA TYR A 260 14.54 -7.27 -11.35
C TYR A 260 14.44 -8.77 -11.17
N VAL A 261 15.38 -9.52 -11.75
CA VAL A 261 15.48 -10.97 -11.60
C VAL A 261 16.88 -11.31 -11.11
N ASN A 262 16.97 -12.07 -10.04
CA ASN A 262 18.21 -12.63 -9.49
C ASN A 262 18.31 -14.12 -9.83
N GLY A 263 19.55 -14.61 -9.92
CA GLY A 263 19.87 -16.01 -10.04
C GLY A 263 20.76 -16.47 -8.89
N THR A 264 20.48 -17.66 -8.37
CA THR A 264 21.34 -18.33 -7.39
C THR A 264 21.63 -19.75 -7.88
N VAL A 265 22.91 -20.05 -8.08
CA VAL A 265 23.36 -21.41 -8.38
C VAL A 265 23.50 -22.21 -7.09
N VAL A 266 22.95 -23.43 -7.08
CA VAL A 266 23.03 -24.35 -5.96
C VAL A 266 23.98 -25.48 -6.32
N TYR A 267 25.09 -25.58 -5.60
CA TYR A 267 26.12 -26.61 -5.79
C TYR A 267 25.62 -28.00 -5.34
N PRO A 268 26.28 -29.10 -5.77
CA PRO A 268 25.89 -30.47 -5.38
C PRO A 268 25.86 -30.72 -3.86
N ASN A 269 26.68 -30.01 -3.10
CA ASN A 269 26.73 -30.06 -1.63
C ASN A 269 25.65 -29.19 -0.95
N GLY A 270 24.83 -28.47 -1.73
CA GLY A 270 23.79 -27.56 -1.26
C GLY A 270 24.25 -26.12 -1.00
N THR A 271 25.54 -25.79 -1.16
CA THR A 271 25.98 -24.39 -1.01
C THR A 271 25.42 -23.52 -2.13
N LYS A 272 25.11 -22.26 -1.81
CA LYS A 272 24.49 -21.30 -2.74
C LYS A 272 25.50 -20.25 -3.18
N CYS A 273 25.41 -19.82 -4.43
CA CYS A 273 26.18 -18.71 -4.98
C CYS A 273 25.25 -17.81 -5.80
N ASP A 274 25.07 -16.58 -5.33
CA ASP A 274 24.31 -15.58 -6.07
C ASP A 274 25.14 -15.08 -7.25
N ILE A 275 24.52 -15.06 -8.43
CA ILE A 275 25.15 -14.67 -9.69
C ILE A 275 24.77 -13.24 -10.11
N GLY A 276 23.92 -12.58 -9.32
CA GLY A 276 23.55 -11.18 -9.47
C GLY A 276 22.20 -10.96 -10.12
N PHE A 277 21.85 -9.68 -10.25
CA PHE A 277 20.56 -9.23 -10.76
C PHE A 277 20.69 -8.73 -12.20
N GLU A 278 19.67 -9.01 -12.99
CA GLU A 278 19.41 -8.32 -14.25
C GLU A 278 18.05 -7.64 -14.20
N ARG A 279 17.95 -6.51 -14.91
CA ARG A 279 16.71 -5.74 -15.00
C ARG A 279 15.98 -6.10 -16.28
N THR A 280 14.66 -6.22 -16.22
CA THR A 280 13.85 -6.32 -17.43
C THR A 280 13.93 -5.03 -18.26
N GLU A 281 13.59 -5.13 -19.54
CA GLU A 281 13.11 -3.97 -20.28
C GLU A 281 11.78 -3.45 -19.68
N HIS A 282 11.30 -2.31 -20.16
CA HIS A 282 9.98 -1.82 -19.77
C HIS A 282 8.91 -2.80 -20.26
N MET A 283 8.05 -3.26 -19.35
CA MET A 283 7.00 -4.23 -19.61
C MET A 283 5.64 -3.60 -19.32
N GLU A 284 4.75 -3.66 -20.29
CA GLU A 284 3.32 -3.35 -20.10
C GLU A 284 2.65 -4.39 -19.19
N THR A 285 1.49 -4.05 -18.62
CA THR A 285 0.66 -5.01 -17.88
C THR A 285 0.24 -6.17 -18.79
N GLY A 286 0.42 -7.39 -18.32
CA GLY A 286 0.24 -8.64 -19.06
C GLY A 286 1.36 -8.94 -20.07
N GLY A 287 2.38 -8.07 -20.17
CA GLY A 287 3.52 -8.26 -21.05
C GLY A 287 4.44 -9.37 -20.56
N THR A 288 5.14 -10.04 -21.49
CA THR A 288 6.15 -11.05 -21.18
C THR A 288 7.52 -10.62 -21.68
N SER A 289 8.56 -11.05 -20.99
CA SER A 289 9.96 -10.79 -21.37
C SER A 289 10.84 -11.97 -20.97
N THR A 290 12.04 -12.04 -21.55
CA THR A 290 13.07 -13.02 -21.18
C THR A 290 14.27 -12.27 -20.63
N VAL A 291 14.62 -12.56 -19.38
CA VAL A 291 15.83 -12.07 -18.73
C VAL A 291 16.93 -13.12 -18.88
N TYR A 292 18.14 -12.66 -19.19
CA TYR A 292 19.30 -13.53 -19.41
C TYR A 292 20.29 -13.36 -18.27
N LEU A 293 20.49 -14.41 -17.47
CA LEU A 293 21.54 -14.42 -16.45
C LEU A 293 22.70 -15.29 -16.88
N HIS A 294 23.91 -14.78 -16.74
CA HIS A 294 25.14 -15.44 -17.15
C HIS A 294 25.94 -15.89 -15.93
N TRP A 295 26.45 -17.11 -15.96
CA TRP A 295 27.34 -17.64 -14.95
C TRP A 295 28.50 -18.39 -15.58
N THR A 296 29.71 -18.13 -15.10
CA THR A 296 30.89 -18.93 -15.48
C THR A 296 31.10 -20.01 -14.43
N VAL A 297 31.09 -21.27 -14.88
CA VAL A 297 31.37 -22.42 -14.02
C VAL A 297 32.80 -22.29 -13.49
N PRO A 298 33.05 -22.26 -12.16
CA PRO A 298 34.40 -22.17 -11.62
C PRO A 298 35.31 -23.28 -12.17
N GLU A 299 36.59 -22.97 -12.37
CA GLU A 299 37.59 -23.93 -12.86
C GLU A 299 37.78 -25.13 -11.92
N ASP A 300 37.50 -24.94 -10.63
CA ASP A 300 37.55 -25.95 -9.57
C ASP A 300 36.16 -26.51 -9.21
N ALA A 301 35.13 -26.25 -10.03
CA ALA A 301 33.77 -26.69 -9.75
C ALA A 301 33.68 -28.22 -9.63
N PRO A 302 33.14 -28.76 -8.51
CA PRO A 302 33.03 -30.20 -8.32
C PRO A 302 32.07 -30.81 -9.36
N PRO A 303 32.35 -32.01 -9.90
CA PRO A 303 31.43 -32.69 -10.78
C PRO A 303 30.15 -33.07 -10.03
N GLY A 304 29.00 -32.96 -10.69
CA GLY A 304 27.73 -33.23 -10.04
C GLY A 304 26.54 -32.52 -10.68
N ILE A 305 25.37 -32.68 -10.06
CA ILE A 305 24.14 -32.01 -10.47
C ILE A 305 24.04 -30.70 -9.69
N TYR A 306 23.84 -29.62 -10.43
CA TYR A 306 23.65 -28.28 -9.88
C TYR A 306 22.19 -27.89 -10.01
N GLY A 307 21.70 -27.13 -9.04
CA GLY A 307 20.40 -26.49 -9.06
C GLY A 307 20.50 -25.01 -9.44
N PHE A 308 19.36 -24.41 -9.76
CA PHE A 308 19.26 -22.97 -10.03
C PHE A 308 17.97 -22.42 -9.46
N ILE A 309 18.07 -21.34 -8.69
CA ILE A 309 16.93 -20.59 -8.15
C ILE A 309 16.86 -19.28 -8.93
N ALA A 310 15.70 -18.98 -9.49
CA ALA A 310 15.38 -17.68 -10.05
C ALA A 310 14.41 -16.98 -9.10
N SER A 311 14.67 -15.70 -8.80
CA SER A 311 13.85 -14.91 -7.88
C SER A 311 13.56 -13.55 -8.49
N SER A 312 12.33 -13.07 -8.46
CA SER A 312 11.95 -11.74 -8.94
C SER A 312 11.77 -10.76 -7.78
N TRP A 313 12.12 -9.50 -8.05
CA TRP A 313 12.14 -8.42 -7.08
C TRP A 313 11.61 -7.12 -7.68
N ASP A 314 10.96 -6.33 -6.84
CA ASP A 314 10.43 -4.99 -7.14
C ASP A 314 11.53 -3.93 -7.25
N ARG A 315 12.52 -3.97 -6.35
CA ARG A 315 13.67 -3.05 -6.31
C ARG A 315 14.93 -3.76 -5.83
N CYS A 316 16.08 -3.19 -6.20
CA CYS A 316 17.39 -3.59 -5.67
C CYS A 316 17.73 -2.69 -4.47
N ASN A 317 17.12 -2.92 -3.30
CA ASN A 317 17.57 -2.29 -2.05
C ASN A 317 17.11 -3.03 -0.78
N SER A 318 17.65 -2.58 0.36
CA SER A 318 17.38 -3.15 1.69
C SER A 318 16.35 -2.29 2.43
N GLY A 319 15.16 -2.85 2.65
CA GLY A 319 13.99 -2.23 3.26
C GLY A 319 12.79 -3.18 3.23
N CYS A 320 11.55 -2.68 3.40
CA CYS A 320 10.28 -3.43 3.27
C CYS A 320 10.01 -3.95 1.83
N ASP A 321 11.07 -4.26 1.10
CA ASP A 321 11.08 -4.82 -0.24
C ASP A 321 10.89 -6.34 -0.11
N GLY A 322 10.00 -6.87 -0.93
CA GLY A 322 9.53 -8.25 -0.85
C GLY A 322 9.91 -9.00 -2.11
N LEU A 323 10.52 -10.17 -1.94
CA LEU A 323 10.55 -11.22 -2.96
C LEU A 323 9.16 -11.33 -3.58
N GLN A 324 9.05 -11.14 -4.89
CA GLN A 324 7.77 -11.20 -5.59
C GLN A 324 7.41 -12.65 -5.94
N ASP A 325 8.37 -13.37 -6.53
CA ASP A 325 8.21 -14.77 -6.91
C ASP A 325 9.56 -15.51 -6.87
N GLU A 326 9.53 -16.82 -6.71
CA GLU A 326 10.72 -17.68 -6.71
C GLU A 326 10.44 -19.05 -7.33
N VAL A 327 11.28 -19.44 -8.28
CA VAL A 327 11.22 -20.75 -8.95
C VAL A 327 12.54 -21.49 -8.77
N TYR A 328 12.47 -22.73 -8.27
CA TYR A 328 13.65 -23.57 -8.04
C TYR A 328 13.71 -24.78 -8.97
N LEU A 329 14.71 -24.77 -9.88
CA LEU A 329 15.11 -25.94 -10.65
C LEU A 329 16.15 -26.75 -9.89
N ARG A 330 15.69 -27.80 -9.20
CA ARG A 330 16.55 -28.72 -8.41
C ARG A 330 17.63 -29.45 -9.21
N LYS A 331 17.44 -29.60 -10.52
CA LYS A 331 18.37 -30.28 -11.45
C LYS A 331 18.49 -29.46 -12.72
N ALA A 332 19.15 -28.32 -12.62
CA ALA A 332 19.28 -27.39 -13.73
C ALA A 332 20.27 -27.92 -14.79
N PHE A 333 21.48 -28.30 -14.36
CA PHE A 333 22.53 -28.81 -15.26
C PHE A 333 23.50 -29.73 -14.51
N ARG A 334 24.40 -30.38 -15.26
CA ARG A 334 25.45 -31.25 -14.72
C ARG A 334 26.84 -30.78 -15.14
N VAL A 335 27.77 -30.71 -14.18
CA VAL A 335 29.20 -30.52 -14.45
C VAL A 335 29.88 -31.90 -14.58
N ILE A 336 30.67 -32.09 -15.65
CA ILE A 336 31.39 -33.34 -15.96
C ILE A 336 32.91 -33.17 -16.00
#